data_AF-A0A9D1JLY9-F1
#
_entry.id   AF-A0A9D1JLY9-F1
#
_cell.length_a   1.000
_cell.length_b   1.000
_cell.length_c   1.000
_cell.angle_alpha   90.00
_cell.angle_beta   90.00
_cell.angle_gamma   90.00
#
_symmetry.space_group_name_H-M   'P 1'
#
loop_
_entity.id
_entity.type
_entity.pdbx_description
1 polymer ?
#
loop_
_entity_poly.entity_id
_entity_poly.type
_entity_poly.pdbx_seq_one_letter_code
_entity_poly.pdbx_strand_id
1 'polypeptide(L)' 'MIPKDKEALRKLVTDTTVETYEDLSHQLIKMLDKVYHDPKLSDAQKNDEVTLNVIAYIKSCTNEILIDVLAEMFDIK' A
#
# COMPACT_ATOMS: atom_id res chain seq x y z
N MET A 1 -21.12 5.56 9.84
CA MET A 1 -21.97 5.99 8.69
C MET A 1 -21.64 5.14 7.47
N ILE A 2 -22.62 4.63 6.70
CA ILE A 2 -22.32 3.86 5.48
C ILE A 2 -22.28 4.79 4.26
N PRO A 3 -21.14 4.95 3.57
CA PRO A 3 -21.02 5.81 2.40
C PRO A 3 -21.85 5.25 1.23
N LYS A 4 -22.57 6.12 0.52
CA LYS A 4 -23.46 5.75 -0.60
C LYS A 4 -22.84 6.02 -1.98
N ASP A 5 -21.71 6.72 -2.02
CA ASP A 5 -21.01 7.09 -3.24
C ASP A 5 -19.49 7.17 -3.00
N LYS A 6 -18.73 7.33 -4.10
CA LYS A 6 -17.27 7.38 -4.09
C LYS A 6 -16.72 8.63 -3.39
N GLU A 7 -17.46 9.74 -3.36
CA GLU A 7 -16.99 10.97 -2.73
C GLU A 7 -17.04 10.85 -1.20
N ALA A 8 -18.14 10.30 -0.67
CA ALA A 8 -18.29 9.98 0.74
C ALA A 8 -17.24 8.95 1.19
N LEU A 9 -16.94 7.94 0.36
CA LEU A 9 -15.90 6.96 0.66
C LEU A 9 -14.51 7.58 0.75
N ARG A 10 -14.17 8.52 -0.15
CA ARG A 10 -12.87 9.22 -0.13
C ARG A 10 -12.66 10.03 1.14
N LYS A 11 -13.74 10.59 1.72
CA LYS A 11 -13.69 11.35 2.99
C LYS A 11 -13.41 10.47 4.21
N LEU A 12 -13.56 9.15 4.09
CA LEU A 12 -13.24 8.19 5.15
C LEU A 12 -11.78 7.73 5.13
N VAL A 13 -11.07 7.98 4.03
CA VAL A 13 -9.61 7.80 3.97
C VAL A 13 -9.00 9.05 4.61
N THR A 14 -8.28 8.87 5.72
CA THR A 14 -7.71 10.00 6.47
C THR A 14 -6.42 10.51 5.84
N ASP A 15 -6.05 11.76 6.13
CA ASP A 15 -4.75 12.31 5.71
C ASP A 15 -3.58 11.47 6.27
N THR A 16 -3.72 10.94 7.50
CA THR A 16 -2.74 10.00 8.10
C THR A 16 -2.60 8.70 7.29
N THR A 17 -3.71 8.16 6.78
CA THR A 17 -3.73 6.97 5.92
C THR A 17 -2.99 7.26 4.61
N VAL A 18 -3.16 8.45 4.03
CA VAL A 18 -2.45 8.88 2.81
C VAL A 18 -0.94 9.03 3.06
N GLU A 19 -0.55 9.76 4.12
CA GLU A 19 0.86 9.96 4.49
C GLU A 19 1.58 8.62 4.71
N THR A 20 0.93 7.67 5.39
CA THR A 20 1.48 6.33 5.61
C THR A 20 1.78 5.62 4.28
N TYR A 21 0.91 5.72 3.28
CA TYR A 21 1.20 5.13 1.96
C TYR A 21 2.27 5.87 1.17
N GLU A 22 2.39 7.18 1.32
CA GLU A 22 3.49 7.92 0.69
C GLU A 22 4.84 7.43 1.25
N ASP A 23 4.93 7.26 2.57
CA ASP A 23 6.12 6.74 3.25
C ASP A 23 6.43 5.29 2.85
N LEU A 24 5.42 4.42 2.86
CA LEU A 24 5.60 3.02 2.44
C LEU A 24 5.95 2.91 0.95
N SER A 25 5.36 3.75 0.08
CA SER A 25 5.69 3.82 -1.35
C SER A 25 7.16 4.18 -1.55
N HIS A 26 7.66 5.16 -0.80
CA HIS A 26 9.06 5.56 -0.87
C HIS A 26 9.98 4.40 -0.46
N GLN A 27 9.65 3.68 0.60
CA GLN A 27 10.40 2.50 1.04
C GLN A 27 10.39 1.39 -0.02
N LEU A 28 9.24 1.11 -0.63
CA LEU A 28 9.12 0.15 -1.72
C LEU A 28 10.03 0.52 -2.89
N ILE A 29 9.98 1.77 -3.36
CA ILE A 29 10.81 2.23 -4.49
C ILE A 29 12.30 2.00 -4.21
N LYS A 30 12.77 2.36 -3.00
CA LYS A 30 14.16 2.12 -2.58
C LYS A 30 14.52 0.64 -2.55
N MET A 31 13.58 -0.23 -2.17
CA MET A 31 13.79 -1.67 -2.15
C MET A 31 13.85 -2.24 -3.57
N LEU A 32 12.91 -1.85 -4.44
CA LEU A 32 12.87 -2.28 -5.83
C LEU A 32 14.13 -1.85 -6.60
N ASP A 33 14.61 -0.63 -6.35
CA ASP A 33 15.84 -0.12 -6.94
C ASP A 33 17.07 -0.97 -6.55
N LYS A 34 17.15 -1.38 -5.29
CA LYS A 34 18.21 -2.30 -4.82
C LYS A 34 18.14 -3.66 -5.51
N VAL A 35 16.95 -4.25 -5.64
CA VAL A 35 16.76 -5.53 -6.33
C VAL A 35 17.18 -5.42 -7.79
N TYR A 36 16.77 -4.35 -8.47
CA TYR A 36 17.07 -4.14 -9.88
C TYR A 36 18.57 -4.02 -10.16
N HIS A 37 19.29 -3.36 -9.25
CA HIS A 37 20.73 -3.17 -9.34
C HIS A 37 21.56 -4.26 -8.66
N ASP A 38 20.95 -5.30 -8.08
CA ASP A 38 21.71 -6.38 -7.44
C ASP A 38 22.42 -7.24 -8.50
N PRO A 39 23.77 -7.27 -8.53
CA PRO A 39 24.52 -8.07 -9.48
C PRO A 39 24.46 -9.59 -9.19
N LYS A 40 23.95 -9.99 -8.02
CA LYS A 40 23.85 -11.41 -7.62
C LYS A 40 22.57 -12.08 -8.14
N LEU A 41 21.62 -11.30 -8.65
CA LEU A 41 20.36 -11.78 -9.16
C LEU A 41 20.37 -11.81 -10.69
N SER A 42 19.88 -12.90 -11.26
CA SER A 42 19.53 -12.94 -12.68
C SER A 42 18.30 -12.06 -12.97
N ASP A 43 18.10 -11.67 -14.22
CA ASP A 43 16.95 -10.85 -14.61
C ASP A 43 15.60 -11.51 -14.27
N ALA A 44 15.52 -12.84 -14.36
CA ALA A 44 14.34 -13.59 -13.95
C ALA A 44 14.08 -13.45 -12.44
N GLN A 45 15.11 -13.62 -11.61
CA GLN A 45 14.99 -13.46 -10.16
C GLN A 45 14.65 -12.02 -9.77
N LYS A 46 15.18 -11.01 -10.48
CA LYS A 46 14.82 -9.61 -10.26
C LYS A 46 13.34 -9.37 -10.52
N ASN A 47 12.81 -9.90 -11.62
CA ASN A 47 11.40 -9.77 -11.95
C ASN A 47 10.49 -10.48 -10.94
N ASP A 48 10.88 -11.66 -10.46
CA ASP A 48 10.14 -12.40 -9.44
C ASP A 48 10.11 -11.61 -8.11
N GLU A 49 11.27 -11.14 -7.66
CA GLU A 49 11.41 -10.33 -6.44
C GLU A 49 10.61 -9.02 -6.54
N VAL A 50 10.72 -8.29 -7.66
CA VAL A 50 9.94 -7.06 -7.89
C VAL A 50 8.44 -7.35 -7.82
N THR A 51 7.99 -8.41 -8.47
CA THR A 51 6.58 -8.80 -8.50
C THR A 51 6.08 -9.15 -7.09
N LEU A 52 6.84 -9.95 -6.35
CA LEU A 52 6.50 -10.33 -4.97
C LEU A 52 6.38 -9.10 -4.06
N ASN A 53 7.34 -8.17 -4.14
CA ASN A 53 7.37 -6.98 -3.30
C ASN A 53 6.23 -6.02 -3.63
N VAL A 54 5.92 -5.81 -4.91
CA VAL A 54 4.78 -4.98 -5.34
C VAL A 54 3.45 -5.58 -4.89
N ILE A 55 3.26 -6.90 -5.04
CA ILE A 55 2.02 -7.57 -4.60
C ILE A 55 1.87 -7.49 -3.08
N ALA A 56 2.95 -7.72 -2.33
CA ALA A 56 2.94 -7.61 -0.88
C ALA A 56 2.56 -6.19 -0.43
N TYR A 57 3.13 -5.17 -1.07
CA TYR A 57 2.80 -3.77 -0.83
C TYR A 57 1.33 -3.45 -1.09
N ILE A 58 0.81 -3.81 -2.27
CA ILE A 58 -0.60 -3.56 -2.64
C ILE A 58 -1.54 -4.21 -1.62
N LYS A 59 -1.23 -5.44 -1.21
CA LYS A 59 -2.03 -6.16 -0.21
C LYS A 59 -2.02 -5.46 1.14
N SER A 60 -0.85 -5.02 1.62
CA SER A 60 -0.73 -4.28 2.88
C SER A 60 -1.55 -2.99 2.85
N CYS A 61 -1.40 -2.21 1.78
CA CYS A 61 -2.12 -0.95 1.64
C CYS A 61 -3.64 -1.15 1.58
N THR A 62 -4.08 -2.16 0.83
CA THR A 62 -5.52 -2.47 0.73
C THR A 62 -6.09 -2.85 2.09
N ASN A 63 -5.36 -3.64 2.90
CA ASN A 63 -5.81 -4.06 4.22
C ASN A 63 -5.93 -2.87 5.18
N GLU A 64 -4.93 -1.99 5.22
CA GLU A 64 -4.95 -0.82 6.10
C GLU A 64 -6.06 0.18 5.72
N ILE A 65 -6.25 0.48 4.42
CA ILE A 65 -7.38 1.34 3.98
C ILE A 65 -8.70 0.74 4.43
N LEU A 66 -8.89 -0.56 4.25
CA LEU A 66 -10.13 -1.22 4.64
C LEU A 66 -10.33 -1.17 6.16
N ILE A 67 -9.28 -1.39 6.95
CA ILE A 67 -9.37 -1.30 8.42
C ILE A 67 -9.75 0.12 8.84
N ASP A 68 -9.07 1.15 8.34
CA ASP A 68 -9.33 2.55 8.70
C ASP A 68 -10.75 2.98 8.29
N VAL A 69 -11.15 2.65 7.06
CA VAL A 69 -12.49 2.96 6.56
C VAL A 69 -13.55 2.25 7.38
N LEU A 70 -13.37 0.96 7.70
CA LEU A 70 -14.33 0.21 8.50
C LEU A 70 -14.38 0.71 9.96
N ALA A 71 -13.22 1.02 10.56
CA ALA A 71 -13.12 1.60 11.89
C ALA A 71 -13.89 2.92 11.98
N GLU A 72 -13.70 3.82 11.01
CA GLU A 72 -14.43 5.10 10.94
C GLU A 72 -15.93 4.90 10.63
N MET A 73 -16.29 3.89 9.82
CA MET A 73 -17.68 3.59 9.52
C MET A 73 -18.47 3.08 10.73
N PHE A 74 -17.82 2.29 11.58
CA PHE A 74 -18.44 1.60 12.73
C PHE A 74 -18.10 2.21 14.09
N ASP A 75 -17.35 3.33 14.11
CA ASP A 75 -16.90 4.00 15.34
C ASP A 75 -16.10 3.06 16.26
N ILE A 76 -15.24 2.25 15.66
CA ILE A 76 -14.34 1.33 16.35
C ILE A 76 -12.97 2.02 16.41
N LYS A 77 -12.76 2.87 17.42
CA LYS A 77 -11.44 3.44 17.75
C LYS A 77 -10.95 2.90 19.09
#